data_AF-A0A512TP92-F1
#
_entry.id   AF-A0A512TP92-F1
#
_cell.length_a   1.000
_cell.length_b   1.000
_cell.length_c   1.000
_cell.angle_alpha   90.00
_cell.angle_beta   90.00
_cell.angle_gamma   90.00
#
_symmetry.space_group_name_H-M   'P 1'
#
loop_
_entity.id
_entity.type
_entity.pdbx_description
1 polymer ?
#
loop_
_entity_poly.entity_id
_entity_poly.type
_entity_poly.pdbx_seq_one_letter_code
_entity_poly.pdbx_strand_id
1 'polypeptide(L)'
;MQKEILRLSGMPKAQQSDLCGYTLLAMAAITNEDDWNKATNDWIRIHDIIQFIKENYLIEYAENSRETFRKQAIHHFRNAAFIEDNGKATNSPNYRYRITKELLTMIRVYGNDEWKDALEEYTTCHESLIDIYASKKRMQKMPVKINGIDFTFSTGKHNQLQKAIIEEFAPRFAHDCECLYVGD
;
A
#
# COMPACT_ATOMS: atom_id res chain seq x y z
N MET A 1 11.37 11.10 15.90
CA MET A 1 10.26 11.94 15.38
C MET A 1 9.33 11.12 14.50
N GLN A 2 9.83 10.46 13.46
CA GLN A 2 9.09 9.55 12.58
C GLN A 2 8.30 8.44 13.31
N LYS A 3 8.86 7.84 14.37
CA LYS A 3 8.14 6.85 15.20
C LYS A 3 6.97 7.46 15.97
N GLU A 4 7.08 8.73 16.34
CA GLU A 4 6.04 9.48 17.05
C GLU A 4 4.82 9.64 16.14
N ILE A 5 5.03 10.02 14.87
CA ILE A 5 3.97 10.12 13.85
C ILE A 5 3.27 8.77 13.71
N LEU A 6 4.02 7.68 13.53
CA LEU A 6 3.42 6.34 13.40
C LEU A 6 2.58 5.97 14.63
N ARG A 7 3.07 6.27 15.84
CA ARG A 7 2.35 6.00 17.09
C ARG A 7 1.08 6.84 17.21
N LEU A 8 1.19 8.15 16.97
CA LEU A 8 0.09 9.11 17.13
C LEU A 8 -1.01 8.91 16.08
N SER A 9 -0.63 8.53 14.86
CA SER A 9 -1.57 8.20 13.78
C SER A 9 -2.20 6.79 13.92
N GLY A 10 -2.01 6.11 15.06
CA GLY A 10 -2.73 4.87 15.39
C GLY A 10 -2.08 3.56 14.93
N MET A 11 -0.83 3.56 14.46
CA MET A 11 -0.18 2.31 14.03
C MET A 11 0.05 1.36 15.21
N PRO A 12 -0.13 0.03 15.03
CA PRO A 12 0.18 -0.95 16.07
C PRO A 12 1.67 -0.91 16.45
N LYS A 13 1.98 -1.34 17.68
CA LYS A 13 3.35 -1.31 18.24
C LYS A 13 4.39 -1.99 17.33
N ALA A 14 4.01 -3.06 16.64
CA ALA A 14 4.89 -3.78 15.72
C ALA A 14 5.31 -2.92 14.50
N GLN A 15 4.50 -1.94 14.12
CA GLN A 15 4.73 -1.01 13.01
C GLN A 15 5.35 0.32 13.45
N GLN A 16 5.79 0.43 14.71
CA GLN A 16 6.53 1.59 15.24
C GLN A 16 8.05 1.34 15.25
N SER A 17 8.53 0.43 14.41
CA SER A 17 9.94 0.06 14.29
C SER A 17 10.75 1.08 13.48
N ASP A 18 12.09 1.02 13.59
CA ASP A 18 12.97 1.86 12.78
C ASP A 18 12.73 1.67 11.28
N LEU A 19 12.57 0.42 10.83
CA LEU A 19 12.27 0.11 9.43
C LEU A 19 10.99 0.81 8.95
N CYS A 20 9.91 0.79 9.76
CA CYS A 20 8.68 1.48 9.41
C CYS A 20 8.86 3.01 9.39
N GLY A 21 9.61 3.55 10.36
CA GLY A 21 9.96 4.97 10.42
C GLY A 21 10.73 5.45 9.19
N TYR A 22 11.77 4.72 8.78
CA TYR A 22 12.54 5.03 7.57
C TYR A 22 11.73 4.83 6.29
N THR A 23 10.83 3.84 6.26
CA THR A 23 9.89 3.68 5.14
C THR A 23 9.00 4.91 5.00
N LEU A 24 8.44 5.43 6.09
CA LEU A 24 7.61 6.63 6.06
C LEU A 24 8.41 7.85 5.54
N LEU A 25 9.63 8.06 6.04
CA LEU A 25 10.51 9.15 5.62
C LEU A 25 10.80 9.08 4.11
N ALA A 26 11.16 7.90 3.62
CA ALA A 26 11.44 7.69 2.20
C ALA A 26 10.20 7.93 1.32
N MET A 27 9.03 7.47 1.76
CA MET A 27 7.78 7.70 1.02
C MET A 27 7.33 9.17 1.05
N ALA A 28 7.73 9.93 2.06
CA ALA A 28 7.50 11.36 2.19
C ALA A 28 8.59 12.22 1.51
N ALA A 29 9.66 11.58 1.00
CA ALA A 29 10.87 12.25 0.49
C ALA A 29 11.48 13.27 1.49
N ILE A 30 11.46 12.94 2.79
CA ILE A 30 12.05 13.76 3.85
C ILE A 30 13.44 13.22 4.18
N THR A 31 14.43 14.09 4.31
CA THR A 31 15.78 13.78 4.83
C THR A 31 15.96 14.31 6.26
N ASN A 32 17.16 14.16 6.85
CA ASN A 32 17.46 14.74 8.18
C ASN A 32 17.53 16.27 8.18
N GLU A 33 17.70 16.90 7.01
CA GLU A 33 17.84 18.34 6.85
C GLU A 33 16.52 19.02 6.45
N ASP A 34 15.48 18.23 6.19
CA ASP A 34 14.20 18.71 5.72
C ASP A 34 13.18 18.88 6.84
N ASP A 35 12.43 19.97 6.75
CA ASP A 35 11.21 20.15 7.50
C ASP A 35 10.08 19.30 6.91
N TRP A 36 9.18 18.84 7.78
CA TRP A 36 8.03 18.02 7.36
C TRP A 36 7.10 18.74 6.38
N ASN A 37 7.07 20.08 6.37
CA ASN A 37 6.29 20.87 5.43
C ASN A 37 6.68 20.62 3.95
N LYS A 38 7.90 20.13 3.70
CA LYS A 38 8.40 19.78 2.35
C LYS A 38 7.97 18.38 1.90
N ALA A 39 7.30 17.61 2.76
CA ALA A 39 6.92 16.23 2.45
C ALA A 39 6.15 16.16 1.13
N THR A 40 6.42 15.13 0.34
CA THR A 40 5.73 14.86 -0.93
C THR A 40 5.05 13.48 -0.90
N ASN A 41 4.30 13.14 -1.94
CA ASN A 41 3.69 11.82 -2.09
C ASN A 41 3.85 11.26 -3.50
N ASP A 42 5.06 11.35 -4.03
CA ASP A 42 5.38 10.79 -5.34
C ASP A 42 5.28 9.26 -5.35
N TRP A 43 5.00 8.72 -6.53
CA TRP A 43 4.88 7.27 -6.74
C TRP A 43 6.23 6.58 -6.65
N ILE A 44 6.41 5.75 -5.63
CA ILE A 44 7.68 5.11 -5.27
C ILE A 44 7.57 3.58 -5.25
N ARG A 45 8.64 2.87 -5.62
CA ARG A 45 8.76 1.41 -5.46
C ARG A 45 9.49 1.08 -4.16
N ILE A 46 9.33 -0.15 -3.66
CA ILE A 46 10.10 -0.64 -2.49
C ILE A 46 11.61 -0.57 -2.74
N HIS A 47 12.06 -0.79 -3.97
CA HIS A 47 13.47 -0.64 -4.32
C HIS A 47 13.96 0.80 -4.12
N ASP A 48 13.18 1.77 -4.61
CA ASP A 48 13.50 3.19 -4.50
C ASP A 48 13.49 3.64 -3.01
N ILE A 49 12.59 3.08 -2.18
CA ILE A 49 12.58 3.28 -0.73
C ILE A 49 13.91 2.82 -0.09
N ILE A 50 14.35 1.60 -0.41
CA ILE A 50 15.59 1.05 0.14
C ILE A 50 16.80 1.91 -0.28
N GLN A 51 16.82 2.33 -1.55
CA GLN A 51 17.87 3.20 -2.07
C GLN A 51 17.89 4.56 -1.37
N PHE A 52 16.73 5.20 -1.22
CA PHE A 52 16.61 6.48 -0.51
C PHE A 52 17.14 6.39 0.92
N ILE A 53 16.81 5.30 1.63
CA ILE A 53 17.26 5.09 3.01
C ILE A 53 18.78 4.92 3.07
N LYS A 54 19.35 4.16 2.13
CA LYS A 54 20.80 3.98 2.02
C LYS A 54 21.51 5.31 1.76
N GLU A 55 21.01 6.11 0.83
CA GLU A 55 21.66 7.35 0.40
C GLU A 55 21.56 8.47 1.44
N ASN A 56 20.40 8.64 2.09
CA ASN A 56 20.14 9.79 2.97
C ASN A 56 20.32 9.49 4.47
N TYR A 57 20.24 8.22 4.87
CA TYR A 57 20.37 7.82 6.27
C TYR A 57 21.54 6.88 6.52
N LEU A 58 22.29 6.50 5.47
CA LEU A 58 23.45 5.60 5.56
C LEU A 58 23.14 4.23 6.17
N ILE A 59 21.88 3.79 6.04
CA ILE A 59 21.43 2.49 6.52
C ILE A 59 21.29 1.54 5.33
N GLU A 60 22.14 0.51 5.31
CA GLU A 60 22.12 -0.50 4.27
C GLU A 60 21.19 -1.65 4.63
N TYR A 61 20.25 -1.93 3.72
CA TYR A 61 19.45 -3.15 3.74
C TYR A 61 19.86 -4.03 2.56
N ALA A 62 20.11 -5.31 2.83
CA ALA A 62 20.39 -6.28 1.79
C ALA A 62 19.20 -6.42 0.82
N GLU A 63 19.44 -6.80 -0.44
CA GLU A 63 18.42 -6.83 -1.49
C GLU A 63 17.24 -7.77 -1.18
N ASN A 64 17.51 -8.88 -0.49
CA ASN A 64 16.49 -9.80 0.02
C ASN A 64 15.52 -9.17 1.04
N SER A 65 15.83 -7.97 1.56
CA SER A 65 14.98 -7.22 2.48
C SER A 65 13.73 -6.62 1.83
N ARG A 66 13.62 -6.61 0.49
CA ARG A 66 12.40 -6.12 -0.21
C ARG A 66 11.13 -6.76 0.34
N GLU A 67 11.18 -8.05 0.63
CA GLU A 67 10.03 -8.78 1.19
C GLU A 67 9.76 -8.39 2.65
N THR A 68 10.80 -8.07 3.41
CA THR A 68 10.69 -7.53 4.78
C THR A 68 9.98 -6.18 4.77
N PHE A 69 10.37 -5.25 3.89
CA PHE A 69 9.68 -3.96 3.73
C PHE A 69 8.22 -4.14 3.34
N ARG A 70 7.95 -5.08 2.42
CA ARG A 70 6.59 -5.40 1.98
C ARG A 70 5.72 -5.87 3.14
N LYS A 71 6.19 -6.85 3.90
CA LYS A 71 5.43 -7.49 4.98
C LYS A 71 5.33 -6.63 6.23
N GLN A 72 6.41 -5.98 6.64
CA GLN A 72 6.46 -5.27 7.92
C GLN A 72 5.91 -3.85 7.85
N ALA A 73 6.14 -3.13 6.75
CA ALA A 73 5.72 -1.73 6.61
C ALA A 73 4.59 -1.57 5.59
N ILE A 74 4.87 -1.80 4.31
CA ILE A 74 3.98 -1.44 3.19
C ILE A 74 2.60 -2.09 3.31
N HIS A 75 2.52 -3.38 3.62
CA HIS A 75 1.24 -4.07 3.79
C HIS A 75 0.39 -3.44 4.90
N HIS A 76 1.00 -3.13 6.03
CA HIS A 76 0.29 -2.53 7.16
C HIS A 76 -0.08 -1.08 6.91
N PHE A 77 0.82 -0.28 6.31
CA PHE A 77 0.53 1.09 5.91
C PHE A 77 -0.64 1.15 4.94
N ARG A 78 -0.73 0.20 4.00
CA ARG A 78 -1.85 0.13 3.06
C ARG A 78 -3.16 -0.20 3.77
N ASN A 79 -3.15 -1.13 4.71
CA ASN A 79 -4.35 -1.51 5.47
C ASN A 79 -4.83 -0.39 6.40
N ALA A 80 -3.90 0.42 6.92
CA ALA A 80 -4.20 1.60 7.71
C ALA A 80 -4.54 2.84 6.86
N ALA A 81 -4.69 2.72 5.53
CA ALA A 81 -4.92 3.86 4.64
C ALA A 81 -3.85 4.98 4.72
N PHE A 82 -2.64 4.66 5.18
CA PHE A 82 -1.50 5.60 5.16
C PHE A 82 -0.95 5.75 3.75
N ILE A 83 -1.04 4.68 2.96
CA ILE A 83 -0.54 4.66 1.60
C ILE A 83 -1.58 4.07 0.65
N GLU A 84 -1.53 4.49 -0.60
CA GLU A 84 -2.26 3.86 -1.69
C GLU A 84 -1.29 3.31 -2.74
N ASP A 85 -1.77 2.37 -3.55
CA ASP A 85 -1.07 1.85 -4.70
C ASP A 85 -1.72 2.34 -6.00
N ASN A 86 -0.99 2.23 -7.11
CA ASN A 86 -1.44 2.71 -8.41
C ASN A 86 -2.37 1.74 -9.16
N GLY A 87 -2.89 0.70 -8.51
CA GLY A 87 -3.85 -0.25 -9.08
C GLY A 87 -3.29 -1.12 -10.22
N LYS A 88 -1.96 -1.21 -10.36
CA LYS A 88 -1.32 -2.14 -11.30
C LYS A 88 -1.34 -3.55 -10.73
N ALA A 89 -1.17 -4.56 -11.59
CA ALA A 89 -0.98 -5.94 -11.14
C ALA A 89 0.23 -6.05 -10.19
N THR A 90 0.13 -6.84 -9.12
CA THR A 90 1.19 -6.99 -8.09
C THR A 90 2.55 -7.41 -8.66
N ASN A 91 2.54 -8.19 -9.74
CA ASN A 91 3.75 -8.65 -10.45
C ASN A 91 4.29 -7.62 -11.48
N SER A 92 3.63 -6.47 -11.63
CA SER A 92 4.05 -5.42 -12.56
C SER A 92 5.34 -4.76 -12.08
N PRO A 93 6.34 -4.54 -12.96
CA PRO A 93 7.51 -3.73 -12.62
C PRO A 93 7.16 -2.26 -12.33
N ASN A 94 5.95 -1.84 -12.73
CA ASN A 94 5.39 -0.51 -12.48
C ASN A 94 4.44 -0.48 -11.28
N TYR A 95 4.38 -1.51 -10.44
CA TYR A 95 3.62 -1.44 -9.19
C TYR A 95 4.29 -0.45 -8.23
N ARG A 96 3.58 0.59 -7.83
CA ARG A 96 4.09 1.69 -7.00
C ARG A 96 3.13 2.04 -5.89
N TYR A 97 3.67 2.66 -4.85
CA TYR A 97 2.95 3.15 -3.68
C TYR A 97 3.15 4.66 -3.55
N ARG A 98 2.28 5.32 -2.79
CA ARG A 98 2.49 6.68 -2.30
C ARG A 98 1.73 6.93 -1.01
N ILE A 99 2.12 7.96 -0.27
CA ILE A 99 1.36 8.45 0.88
C ILE A 99 -0.01 8.99 0.43
N THR A 100 -1.06 8.67 1.19
CA THR A 100 -2.41 9.20 0.93
C THR A 100 -2.44 10.72 1.14
N LYS A 101 -3.36 11.42 0.49
CA LYS A 101 -3.42 12.88 0.59
C LYS A 101 -3.68 13.33 2.02
N GLU A 102 -4.52 12.59 2.72
CA GLU A 102 -4.94 12.83 4.08
C GLU A 102 -3.75 12.72 5.04
N LEU A 103 -2.96 11.65 4.91
CA LEU A 103 -1.75 11.50 5.71
C LEU A 103 -0.71 12.58 5.36
N LEU A 104 -0.57 12.93 4.08
CA LEU A 104 0.37 13.97 3.63
C LEU A 104 0.04 15.34 4.27
N THR A 105 -1.23 15.73 4.25
CA THR A 105 -1.69 17.00 4.86
C THR A 105 -1.35 17.02 6.34
N MET A 106 -1.64 15.93 7.06
CA MET A 106 -1.36 15.82 8.49
C MET A 106 0.15 15.89 8.79
N ILE A 107 0.99 15.10 8.10
CA ILE A 107 2.44 15.11 8.39
C ILE A 107 3.11 16.44 8.06
N ARG A 108 2.64 17.19 7.06
CA ARG A 108 3.25 18.48 6.66
C ARG A 108 3.23 19.55 7.75
N VAL A 109 2.27 19.47 8.67
CA VAL A 109 2.15 20.39 9.80
C VAL A 109 2.75 19.82 11.08
N TYR A 110 3.46 18.69 11.01
CA TYR A 110 4.08 18.07 12.19
C TYR A 110 5.07 19.01 12.87
N GLY A 111 4.86 19.25 14.16
CA GLY A 111 5.67 20.16 14.98
C GLY A 111 5.20 21.61 14.99
N ASN A 112 4.20 21.96 14.19
CA ASN A 112 3.58 23.28 14.16
C ASN A 112 2.40 23.34 15.15
N ASP A 113 1.90 24.54 15.44
CA ASP A 113 0.72 24.73 16.29
C ASP A 113 -0.53 24.03 15.74
N GLU A 114 -0.63 23.91 14.41
CA GLU A 114 -1.72 23.23 13.70
C GLU A 114 -1.68 21.69 13.78
N TRP A 115 -0.58 21.10 14.30
CA TRP A 115 -0.40 19.65 14.33
C TRP A 115 -1.51 18.92 15.09
N LYS A 116 -1.95 19.46 16.23
CA LYS A 116 -2.94 18.81 17.09
C LYS A 116 -4.29 18.71 16.38
N ASP A 117 -4.72 19.80 15.76
CA ASP A 117 -6.00 19.88 15.05
C ASP A 117 -5.98 18.95 13.83
N ALA A 118 -4.89 18.96 13.06
CA ALA A 118 -4.74 18.07 11.90
C ALA A 118 -4.70 16.58 12.30
N LEU A 119 -4.08 16.24 13.43
CA LEU A 119 -4.07 14.87 13.96
C LEU A 119 -5.46 14.44 14.44
N GLU A 120 -6.21 15.32 15.09
CA GLU A 120 -7.58 15.05 15.53
C GLU A 120 -8.53 14.83 14.35
N GLU A 121 -8.46 15.69 13.33
CA GLU A 121 -9.23 15.55 12.09
C GLU A 121 -8.89 14.21 11.40
N TYR A 122 -7.59 13.91 11.25
CA TYR A 122 -7.14 12.66 10.65
C TYR A 122 -7.64 11.44 11.41
N THR A 123 -7.56 11.47 12.75
CA THR A 123 -7.99 10.35 13.61
C THR A 123 -9.50 10.16 13.57
N THR A 124 -10.27 11.24 13.55
CA THR A 124 -11.74 11.20 13.46
C THR A 124 -12.21 10.59 12.13
N CYS A 125 -11.54 10.93 11.04
CA CYS A 125 -11.86 10.39 9.71
C CYS A 125 -11.19 9.02 9.44
N HIS A 126 -10.30 8.54 10.31
CA HIS A 126 -9.40 7.43 9.98
C HIS A 126 -10.10 6.13 9.59
N GLU A 127 -11.11 5.70 10.36
CA GLU A 127 -11.88 4.49 10.06
C GLU A 127 -12.58 4.61 8.69
N SER A 128 -13.17 5.78 8.41
CA SER A 128 -13.82 6.04 7.13
C SER A 128 -12.81 6.01 5.96
N LEU A 129 -11.58 6.47 6.16
CA LEU A 129 -10.52 6.40 5.15
C LEU A 129 -10.15 4.94 4.85
N ILE A 130 -10.01 4.10 5.88
CA ILE A 130 -9.78 2.66 5.69
C ILE A 130 -10.89 2.06 4.81
N ASP A 131 -12.15 2.37 5.07
CA ASP A 131 -13.28 1.90 4.27
C ASP A 131 -13.29 2.43 2.84
N ILE A 132 -12.98 3.71 2.64
CA ILE A 132 -12.91 4.36 1.32
C ILE A 132 -11.82 3.71 0.47
N TYR A 133 -10.60 3.59 1.01
CA TYR A 133 -9.47 3.01 0.28
C TYR A 133 -9.65 1.50 0.07
N ALA A 134 -10.24 0.77 1.03
CA ALA A 134 -10.63 -0.62 0.85
C ALA A 134 -11.71 -0.80 -0.24
N SER A 135 -12.70 0.09 -0.29
CA SER A 135 -13.76 0.07 -1.30
C SER A 135 -13.22 0.39 -2.70
N LYS A 136 -12.33 1.37 -2.83
CA LYS A 136 -11.62 1.68 -4.08
C LYS A 136 -10.88 0.44 -4.60
N LYS A 137 -10.24 -0.31 -3.70
CA LYS A 137 -9.55 -1.57 -4.05
C LYS A 137 -10.52 -2.67 -4.47
N ARG A 138 -11.68 -2.82 -3.81
CA ARG A 138 -12.73 -3.78 -4.23
C ARG A 138 -13.22 -3.46 -5.63
N MET A 139 -13.47 -2.19 -5.94
CA MET A 139 -13.88 -1.76 -7.29
C MET A 139 -12.81 -2.01 -8.36
N GLN A 140 -11.53 -2.06 -7.98
CA GLN A 140 -10.43 -2.41 -8.88
C GLN A 140 -10.24 -3.93 -9.07
N LYS A 141 -11.01 -4.79 -8.40
CA LYS A 141 -10.98 -6.23 -8.64
C LYS A 141 -11.93 -6.60 -9.77
N MET A 142 -11.59 -7.65 -10.50
CA MET A 142 -12.40 -8.19 -11.57
C MET A 142 -13.26 -9.34 -11.03
N PRO A 143 -14.60 -9.30 -11.17
CA PRO A 143 -15.46 -10.41 -10.76
C PRO A 143 -15.21 -11.62 -11.65
N VAL A 144 -15.28 -12.83 -11.10
CA VAL A 144 -15.17 -14.10 -11.82
C VAL A 144 -16.10 -15.13 -11.19
N LYS A 145 -16.82 -15.89 -12.00
CA LYS A 145 -17.70 -16.97 -11.52
C LYS A 145 -16.99 -18.31 -11.66
N ILE A 146 -16.74 -18.98 -10.54
CA ILE A 146 -16.06 -20.29 -10.50
C ILE A 146 -17.04 -21.30 -9.92
N ASN A 147 -17.36 -22.36 -10.69
CA ASN A 147 -18.32 -23.39 -10.30
C ASN A 147 -19.68 -22.80 -9.81
N GLY A 148 -20.12 -21.70 -10.42
CA GLY A 148 -21.36 -21.00 -10.04
C GLY A 148 -21.25 -20.05 -8.84
N ILE A 149 -20.11 -20.00 -8.16
CA ILE A 149 -19.84 -19.14 -7.00
C ILE A 149 -19.12 -17.86 -7.47
N ASP A 150 -19.53 -16.70 -6.95
CA ASP A 150 -18.90 -15.42 -7.26
C ASP A 150 -17.60 -15.22 -6.47
N PHE A 151 -16.50 -15.03 -7.21
CA PHE A 151 -15.18 -14.69 -6.70
C PHE A 151 -14.68 -13.38 -7.31
N THR A 152 -13.53 -12.91 -6.84
CA THR A 152 -12.87 -11.71 -7.40
C THR A 152 -11.38 -11.96 -7.59
N PHE A 153 -10.85 -11.60 -8.75
CA PHE A 153 -9.41 -11.59 -9.03
C PHE A 153 -8.84 -10.17 -8.96
N SER A 154 -7.57 -10.06 -8.59
CA SER A 154 -6.83 -8.82 -8.80
C SER A 154 -6.74 -8.49 -10.30
N THR A 155 -6.66 -7.20 -10.63
CA THR A 155 -6.58 -6.75 -12.02
C THR A 155 -5.20 -7.04 -12.61
N GLY A 156 -5.18 -7.73 -13.75
CA GLY A 156 -3.94 -8.06 -14.45
C GLY A 156 -4.19 -8.91 -15.70
N LYS A 157 -3.23 -8.88 -16.65
CA LYS A 157 -3.34 -9.64 -17.91
C LYS A 157 -3.47 -11.14 -17.69
N HIS A 158 -2.74 -11.70 -16.73
CA HIS A 158 -2.83 -13.13 -16.39
C HIS A 158 -4.21 -13.49 -15.81
N ASN A 159 -4.75 -12.67 -14.92
CA ASN A 159 -6.05 -12.94 -14.29
C ASN A 159 -7.22 -12.72 -15.26
N GLN A 160 -7.08 -11.78 -16.21
CA GLN A 160 -7.99 -11.65 -17.35
C GLN A 160 -8.03 -12.92 -18.19
N LEU A 161 -6.86 -13.51 -18.47
CA LEU A 161 -6.76 -14.78 -19.19
C LEU A 161 -7.38 -15.93 -18.38
N GLN A 162 -7.06 -16.06 -17.08
CA GLN A 162 -7.65 -17.08 -16.22
C GLN A 162 -9.19 -16.97 -16.17
N LYS A 163 -9.73 -15.76 -16.04
CA LYS A 163 -11.17 -15.52 -16.12
C LYS A 163 -11.75 -15.99 -17.45
N ALA A 164 -11.11 -15.64 -18.57
CA ALA A 164 -11.56 -16.08 -19.89
C ALA A 164 -11.49 -17.62 -20.03
N ILE A 165 -10.50 -18.28 -19.42
CA ILE A 165 -10.43 -19.74 -19.41
C ILE A 165 -11.64 -20.33 -18.67
N ILE A 166 -12.00 -19.77 -17.51
CA ILE A 166 -13.09 -20.28 -16.68
C ILE A 166 -14.47 -19.98 -17.28
N GLU A 167 -14.70 -18.76 -17.75
CA GLU A 167 -16.03 -18.30 -18.18
C GLU A 167 -16.32 -18.51 -19.66
N GLU A 168 -15.28 -18.54 -20.52
CA GLU A 168 -15.47 -18.64 -21.99
C GLU A 168 -14.95 -19.97 -22.56
N PHE A 169 -13.80 -20.46 -22.10
CA PHE A 169 -13.19 -21.67 -22.65
C PHE A 169 -13.79 -22.95 -22.07
N ALA A 170 -13.81 -23.10 -20.74
CA ALA A 170 -14.27 -24.31 -20.08
C ALA A 170 -15.71 -24.70 -20.47
N PRO A 171 -16.70 -23.78 -20.53
CA PRO A 171 -18.06 -24.14 -20.94
C PRO A 171 -18.18 -24.61 -22.40
N ARG A 172 -17.19 -24.31 -23.27
CA ARG A 172 -17.19 -24.70 -24.69
C ARG A 172 -16.44 -26.00 -24.95
N PHE A 173 -15.35 -26.23 -24.22
CA PHE A 173 -14.39 -27.29 -24.52
C PHE A 173 -14.26 -28.36 -23.42
N ALA A 174 -14.73 -28.07 -22.20
CA ALA A 174 -14.68 -28.93 -21.04
C ALA A 174 -16.02 -28.90 -20.28
N HIS A 175 -17.08 -29.34 -20.97
CA HIS A 175 -18.43 -29.40 -20.39
C HIS A 175 -18.43 -30.17 -19.06
N ASP A 176 -19.16 -29.65 -18.07
CA ASP A 176 -19.29 -30.21 -16.71
C ASP A 176 -17.98 -30.38 -15.93
N CYS A 177 -16.89 -29.71 -16.32
CA CYS A 177 -15.67 -29.70 -15.53
C CYS A 177 -15.78 -28.78 -14.31
N GLU A 178 -15.16 -29.16 -13.20
CA GLU A 178 -15.06 -28.34 -12.01
C GLU A 178 -13.65 -27.76 -11.87
N CYS A 179 -13.57 -26.46 -11.57
CA CYS A 179 -12.31 -25.82 -11.23
C CYS A 179 -11.94 -26.19 -9.78
N LEU A 180 -10.97 -27.10 -9.61
CA LEU A 180 -10.47 -27.52 -8.30
C LEU A 180 -9.50 -26.51 -7.68
N TYR A 181 -8.73 -25.79 -8.50
CA TYR A 181 -7.74 -24.82 -8.05
C TYR A 181 -7.49 -23.73 -9.09
N VAL A 182 -7.48 -22.48 -8.64
CA VAL A 182 -6.99 -21.33 -9.39
C VAL A 182 -6.31 -20.37 -8.42
N GLY A 183 -5.16 -19.82 -8.82
CA GLY A 183 -4.40 -18.85 -8.04
C GLY A 183 -4.46 -17.46 -8.68
N ASP A 184 -4.91 -16.48 -7.90
CA ASP A 184 -4.83 -15.04 -8.18
C ASP A 184 -3.41 -14.50 -7.93
#